data_AF-A0A351YVJ8-F1
#
_entry.id   AF-A0A351YVJ8-F1
#
_cell.length_a   1.000
_cell.length_b   1.000
_cell.length_c   1.000
_cell.angle_alpha   90.00
_cell.angle_beta   90.00
_cell.angle_gamma   90.00
#
_symmetry.space_group_name_H-M   'P 1'
#
loop_
_entity.id
_entity.type
_entity.pdbx_description
1 polymer ?
#
loop_
_entity_poly.entity_id
_entity_poly.type
_entity_poly.pdbx_seq_one_letter_code
_entity_poly.pdbx_strand_id
1 'polypeptide(L)'
;MKSEVIKSVFIDEFERNKRLVARYTEELNSLPKGALFLRSIGNQRYYYLNFREGKKVVSKFLGKEDSVDIEKLKEQLEQRKKLKDLLKKIKFEQKELEKELNKAGEKILGT
;
A
#
# COMPACT_ATOMS: atom_id res chain seq x y z
N MET A 1 3.27 34.93 16.39
CA MET A 1 3.56 35.04 14.94
C MET A 1 4.38 33.85 14.41
N LYS A 2 5.60 33.57 14.93
CA LYS A 2 6.39 32.37 14.52
C LYS A 2 5.69 31.02 14.79
N SER A 3 4.98 30.89 15.90
CA SER A 3 4.24 29.67 16.27
C SER A 3 3.08 29.37 15.32
N GLU A 4 2.35 30.40 14.89
CA GLU A 4 1.19 30.25 14.01
C GLU A 4 1.58 29.77 12.61
N VAL A 5 2.72 30.25 12.10
CA VAL A 5 3.27 29.81 10.81
C VAL A 5 3.73 28.35 10.86
N ILE A 6 4.38 27.93 11.95
CA ILE A 6 4.79 26.52 12.12
C ILE A 6 3.56 25.60 12.15
N LYS A 7 2.52 26.05 12.86
CA LYS A 7 1.26 25.33 12.98
C LYS A 7 0.51 25.19 11.65
N SER A 8 0.41 26.26 10.86
CA SER A 8 -0.23 26.19 9.54
C SER A 8 0.50 25.23 8.60
N VAL A 9 1.84 25.23 8.62
CA VAL A 9 2.65 24.28 7.84
C VAL A 9 2.36 22.83 8.25
N PHE A 10 2.18 22.55 9.55
CA PHE A 10 1.85 21.20 10.02
C PHE A 10 0.45 20.76 9.58
N ILE A 11 -0.53 21.67 9.57
CA ILE A 11 -1.89 21.38 9.07
C ILE A 11 -1.86 21.09 7.57
N ASP A 12 -1.14 21.90 6.79
CA ASP A 12 -1.00 21.72 5.35
C ASP A 12 -0.35 20.37 5.01
N GLU A 13 0.70 20.01 5.74
CA GLU A 13 1.39 18.73 5.57
C GLU A 13 0.51 17.55 5.99
N PHE A 14 -0.29 17.69 7.06
CA PHE A 14 -1.25 16.67 7.46
C PHE A 14 -2.32 16.41 6.38
N GLU A 15 -2.91 17.47 5.80
CA GLU A 15 -3.90 17.36 4.72
C GLU A 15 -3.29 16.86 3.40
N ARG A 16 -2.03 17.23 3.12
CA ARG A 16 -1.26 16.64 2.01
C ARG A 16 -1.10 15.13 2.22
N ASN A 17 -0.66 14.69 3.41
CA ASN A 17 -0.48 13.27 3.72
C ASN A 17 -1.78 12.49 3.63
N LYS A 18 -2.90 13.04 4.10
CA LYS A 18 -4.23 12.45 3.94
C LYS A 18 -4.58 12.16 2.48
N ARG A 19 -4.35 13.12 1.58
CA ARG A 19 -4.56 12.95 0.13
C ARG A 19 -3.63 11.90 -0.48
N LEU A 20 -2.36 11.88 -0.07
CA LEU A 20 -1.40 10.87 -0.53
C LEU A 20 -1.78 9.47 -0.08
N VAL A 21 -2.22 9.31 1.18
CA VAL A 21 -2.69 8.03 1.71
C VAL A 21 -3.88 7.51 0.92
N ALA A 22 -4.87 8.37 0.60
CA ALA A 22 -6.02 7.98 -0.19
C ALA A 22 -5.59 7.49 -1.59
N ARG A 23 -4.86 8.33 -2.34
CA ARG A 23 -4.38 8.02 -3.69
C ARG A 23 -3.55 6.73 -3.74
N TYR A 24 -2.57 6.59 -2.86
CA TYR A 24 -1.71 5.41 -2.86
C TYR A 24 -2.44 4.17 -2.36
N THR A 25 -3.48 4.30 -1.54
CA THR A 25 -4.32 3.16 -1.18
C THR A 25 -5.12 2.65 -2.38
N GLU A 26 -5.64 3.55 -3.23
CA GLU A 26 -6.32 3.20 -4.49
C GLU A 26 -5.36 2.52 -5.47
N GLU A 27 -4.18 3.10 -5.70
CA GLU A 27 -3.15 2.49 -6.55
C GLU A 27 -2.69 1.13 -5.99
N LEU A 28 -2.57 1.01 -4.67
CA LEU A 28 -2.28 -0.27 -4.04
C LEU A 28 -3.41 -1.28 -4.29
N ASN A 29 -4.67 -0.86 -4.38
CA ASN A 29 -5.79 -1.76 -4.62
C ASN A 29 -5.89 -2.24 -6.08
N SER A 30 -5.35 -1.49 -7.04
CA SER A 30 -5.30 -1.92 -8.45
C SER A 30 -4.19 -2.94 -8.73
N LEU A 31 -3.18 -3.04 -7.86
CA LEU A 31 -2.06 -3.97 -8.01
C LEU A 31 -2.37 -5.39 -7.48
N PRO A 32 -1.81 -6.46 -8.08
CA PRO A 32 -2.01 -7.84 -7.62
C PRO A 32 -1.47 -8.07 -6.21
N LYS A 33 -2.15 -8.90 -5.42
CA LYS A 33 -1.76 -9.23 -4.04
C LYS A 33 -1.02 -10.55 -3.98
N GLY A 34 -0.09 -10.68 -3.04
CA GLY A 34 0.46 -11.99 -2.66
C GLY A 34 1.81 -12.30 -3.28
N ALA A 35 2.05 -13.59 -3.52
CA ALA A 35 3.29 -14.11 -4.08
C ALA A 35 2.99 -15.06 -5.25
N LEU A 36 3.87 -15.04 -6.24
CA LEU A 36 3.86 -15.99 -7.34
C LEU A 36 4.30 -17.37 -6.87
N PHE A 37 3.59 -18.40 -7.33
CA PHE A 37 3.90 -19.79 -7.05
C PHE A 37 3.83 -20.60 -8.35
N LEU A 38 4.87 -21.38 -8.62
CA LEU A 38 4.93 -22.28 -9.76
C LEU A 38 4.64 -23.70 -9.28
N ARG A 39 3.66 -24.35 -9.90
CA ARG A 39 3.27 -25.73 -9.59
C ARG A 39 3.48 -26.61 -10.82
N SER A 40 4.17 -27.73 -10.62
CA SER A 40 4.32 -28.78 -11.63
C SER A 40 3.21 -29.82 -11.47
N ILE A 41 2.52 -30.16 -12.57
CA ILE A 41 1.53 -31.25 -12.62
C ILE A 41 1.81 -32.06 -13.88
N GLY A 42 2.30 -33.30 -13.70
CA GLY A 42 2.87 -34.10 -14.79
C GLY A 42 4.04 -33.36 -15.45
N ASN A 43 4.00 -33.24 -16.77
CA ASN A 43 5.02 -32.54 -17.56
C ASN A 43 4.69 -31.05 -17.79
N GLN A 44 3.64 -30.52 -17.18
CA GLN A 44 3.21 -29.14 -17.34
C GLN A 44 3.44 -28.33 -16.07
N ARG A 45 3.68 -27.03 -16.24
CA ARG A 45 3.87 -26.08 -15.14
C ARG A 45 2.86 -24.95 -15.22
N TYR A 46 2.43 -24.51 -14.03
CA TYR A 46 1.30 -23.61 -13.87
C TYR A 46 1.61 -22.55 -12.83
N TYR A 47 1.31 -21.30 -13.16
CA TYR A 47 1.45 -20.20 -12.22
C TYR A 47 0.17 -19.97 -11.42
N TYR A 48 0.38 -19.68 -10.14
CA TYR A 48 -0.64 -19.30 -9.19
C TYR A 48 -0.22 -18.03 -8.46
N LEU A 49 -1.20 -17.22 -8.09
CA LEU A 49 -1.03 -16.10 -7.18
C LEU A 49 -1.61 -16.47 -5.82
N ASN A 50 -0.74 -16.57 -4.82
CA ASN A 50 -1.12 -16.94 -3.46
C ASN A 50 -1.22 -15.70 -2.58
N PHE A 51 -2.40 -15.42 -2.04
CA PHE A 51 -2.64 -14.28 -1.15
C PHE A 51 -3.62 -14.64 -0.02
N ARG A 52 -3.70 -13.78 1.00
CA ARG A 52 -4.71 -13.91 2.05
C ARG A 52 -5.88 -12.97 1.79
N GLU A 53 -7.09 -13.49 1.94
CA GLU A 53 -8.32 -12.73 1.99
C GLU A 53 -8.99 -12.99 3.34
N GLY A 54 -8.92 -12.00 4.24
CA GLY A 54 -9.27 -12.18 5.64
C GLY A 54 -8.46 -13.31 6.29
N LYS A 55 -9.16 -14.36 6.76
CA LYS A 55 -8.55 -15.54 7.40
C LYS A 55 -8.19 -16.66 6.42
N LYS A 56 -8.56 -16.57 5.14
CA LYS A 56 -8.38 -17.63 4.15
C LYS A 56 -7.16 -17.37 3.28
N VAL A 57 -6.41 -18.43 2.95
CA VAL A 57 -5.38 -18.40 1.90
C VAL A 57 -6.06 -18.77 0.58
N VAL A 58 -5.89 -17.92 -0.42
CA VAL A 58 -6.42 -18.08 -1.78
C VAL A 58 -5.25 -18.33 -2.71
N SER A 59 -5.36 -19.39 -3.52
CA SER A 59 -4.44 -19.71 -4.62
C SER A 59 -5.15 -19.49 -5.94
N LYS A 60 -4.98 -18.32 -6.53
CA LYS A 60 -5.62 -17.96 -7.80
C LYS A 60 -4.80 -18.50 -8.97
N PHE A 61 -5.40 -19.35 -9.80
CA PHE A 61 -4.77 -19.83 -11.03
C PHE A 61 -4.57 -18.66 -12.02
N LEU A 62 -3.36 -18.57 -12.60
CA LEU A 62 -3.00 -17.53 -13.57
C LEU A 62 -2.90 -18.07 -15.00
N GLY A 63 -2.48 -19.33 -15.16
CA GLY A 63 -2.26 -19.93 -16.47
C GLY A 63 -1.11 -20.93 -16.46
N LYS A 64 -0.82 -21.48 -17.63
CA LYS A 64 0.39 -22.27 -17.87
C LYS A 64 1.62 -21.36 -17.96
N GLU A 65 2.81 -21.92 -17.70
CA GLU A 65 4.08 -21.20 -17.69
C GLU A 65 4.34 -20.38 -18.97
N ASP A 66 3.94 -20.89 -20.12
CA ASP A 66 4.07 -20.31 -21.46
C ASP A 66 2.99 -19.27 -21.82
N SER A 67 1.94 -19.16 -21.02
CA SER A 67 0.76 -18.31 -21.31
C SER A 67 0.67 -17.04 -20.46
N VAL A 68 1.54 -16.89 -19.46
CA VAL A 68 1.46 -15.81 -18.47
C VAL A 68 2.66 -14.88 -18.61
N ASP A 69 2.40 -13.58 -18.67
CA ASP A 69 3.44 -12.55 -18.61
C ASP A 69 3.94 -12.38 -17.15
N ILE A 70 4.92 -13.19 -16.79
CA ILE A 70 5.45 -13.27 -15.42
C ILE A 70 6.32 -12.08 -15.06
N GLU A 71 7.04 -11.50 -16.02
CA GLU A 71 7.90 -10.35 -15.74
C GLU A 71 7.05 -9.13 -15.40
N LYS A 72 6.00 -8.85 -16.19
CA LYS A 72 5.03 -7.79 -15.85
C LYS A 72 4.39 -8.03 -14.49
N LEU A 73 4.06 -9.27 -14.15
CA LEU A 73 3.44 -9.58 -12.86
C LEU A 73 4.41 -9.39 -11.70
N LYS A 74 5.69 -9.76 -11.86
CA LYS A 74 6.74 -9.49 -10.88
C LYS A 74 6.95 -7.98 -10.67
N GLU A 75 6.97 -7.21 -11.75
CA GLU A 75 7.09 -5.74 -11.69
C GLU A 75 5.94 -5.13 -10.89
N GLN A 76 4.69 -5.56 -11.16
CA GLN A 76 3.52 -5.09 -10.41
C GLN A 76 3.57 -5.47 -8.93
N LEU A 77 4.05 -6.67 -8.59
CA LEU A 77 4.22 -7.10 -7.19
C LEU A 77 5.31 -6.30 -6.48
N GLU A 78 6.40 -5.97 -7.15
CA GLU A 78 7.47 -5.14 -6.61
C GLU A 78 7.01 -3.68 -6.46
N GLN A 79 6.28 -3.12 -7.42
CA GLN A 79 5.63 -1.81 -7.29
C GLN A 79 4.70 -1.79 -6.07
N ARG A 80 3.89 -2.84 -5.89
CA ARG A 80 3.01 -2.97 -4.73
C ARG A 80 3.79 -2.96 -3.40
N LYS A 81 4.92 -3.65 -3.35
CA LYS A 81 5.78 -3.70 -2.16
C LYS A 81 6.34 -2.31 -1.84
N LYS A 82 6.93 -1.63 -2.82
CA LYS A 82 7.43 -0.26 -2.68
C LYS A 82 6.33 0.71 -2.21
N LEU A 83 5.15 0.60 -2.79
CA LEU A 83 4.01 1.45 -2.43
C LEU A 83 3.51 1.19 -1.01
N LYS A 84 3.51 -0.07 -0.56
CA LYS A 84 3.21 -0.42 0.84
C LYS A 84 4.19 0.22 1.81
N ASP A 85 5.49 0.16 1.49
CA ASP A 85 6.53 0.72 2.35
C ASP A 85 6.41 2.24 2.42
N LEU A 86 6.14 2.90 1.29
CA LEU A 86 5.87 4.33 1.23
C LEU A 86 4.62 4.71 2.05
N LEU A 87 3.50 4.01 1.87
CA LEU A 87 2.28 4.22 2.64
C LEU A 87 2.50 4.07 4.14
N LYS A 88 3.33 3.10 4.57
CA LYS A 88 3.66 2.92 5.98
C LYS A 88 4.40 4.14 6.55
N LYS A 89 5.34 4.72 5.79
CA LYS A 89 6.07 5.93 6.18
C LYS A 89 5.14 7.14 6.29
N ILE A 90 4.33 7.40 5.26
CA ILE A 90 3.40 8.53 5.24
C ILE A 90 2.38 8.44 6.39
N LYS A 91 1.84 7.24 6.65
CA LYS A 91 0.91 7.05 7.79
C LYS A 91 1.59 7.24 9.15
N PHE A 92 2.86 6.88 9.26
CA PHE A 92 3.62 7.14 10.47
C PHE A 92 3.83 8.65 10.67
N GLU A 93 4.30 9.35 9.64
CA GLU A 93 4.47 10.81 9.66
C GLU A 93 3.16 11.54 9.97
N GLN A 94 2.06 11.13 9.34
CA GLN A 94 0.72 11.67 9.60
C GLN A 94 0.31 11.51 11.07
N LYS A 95 0.60 10.36 11.67
CA LYS A 95 0.31 10.10 13.09
C LYS A 95 1.16 10.95 14.02
N GLU A 96 2.42 11.22 13.67
CA GLU A 96 3.28 12.12 14.45
C GLU A 96 2.79 13.57 14.35
N LEU A 97 2.42 14.05 13.15
CA LEU A 97 1.83 15.37 12.95
C LEU A 97 0.51 15.53 13.73
N GLU A 98 -0.35 14.52 13.71
CA GLU A 98 -1.60 14.51 14.47
C GLU A 98 -1.36 14.66 15.97
N LYS A 99 -0.37 13.97 16.52
CA LYS A 99 -0.01 14.09 17.94
C LYS A 99 0.48 15.50 18.27
N GLU A 100 1.34 16.09 17.44
CA GLU A 100 1.86 17.44 17.69
C GLU A 100 0.77 18.51 17.60
N LEU A 101 -0.14 18.40 16.63
CA LEU A 101 -1.28 19.31 16.49
C LEU A 101 -2.26 19.18 17.68
N ASN A 102 -2.55 17.95 18.13
CA ASN A 102 -3.39 17.72 19.31
C ASN A 102 -2.78 18.32 20.59
N LYS A 103 -1.46 18.20 20.79
CA LYS A 103 -0.76 18.85 21.92
C LYS A 103 -0.86 20.37 21.87
N ALA A 104 -0.90 20.95 20.67
CA ALA A 104 -1.06 22.39 20.44
C ALA A 104 -2.51 22.88 20.61
N GLY A 105 -3.44 22.01 21.03
CA GLY A 105 -4.84 22.36 21.26
C GLY A 105 -5.74 22.27 20.02
N GLU A 106 -5.21 21.80 18.89
CA GLU A 106 -5.98 21.58 17.67
C GLU A 106 -6.57 20.18 17.66
N LYS A 107 -7.89 20.09 17.79
CA LYS A 107 -8.59 18.81 17.71
C LYS A 107 -8.78 18.44 16.24
N ILE A 108 -7.89 17.63 15.69
CA ILE A 108 -8.10 17.08 14.35
C ILE A 108 -9.18 16.00 14.47
N LEU A 109 -10.39 16.32 14.03
CA LEU A 109 -11.47 15.35 13.89
C LEU A 109 -11.18 14.50 12.65
N GLY A 110 -10.81 13.23 12.85
CA GLY A 110 -10.75 12.29 11.72
C GLY A 110 -9.96 11.01 11.94
N THR A 111 -10.58 10.06 12.65
CA THR A 111 -10.47 8.64 12.29
C THR A 111 -11.82 8.16 11.77
#